data_AF-A0A2A2M3V7-F1
#
_entry.id   AF-A0A2A2M3V7-F1
#
_cell.length_a   1.000
_cell.length_b   1.000
_cell.length_c   1.000
_cell.angle_alpha   90.00
_cell.angle_beta   90.00
_cell.angle_gamma   90.00
#
_symmetry.space_group_name_H-M   'P 1'
#
loop_
_entity.id
_entity.type
_entity.pdbx_description
1 polymer ?
#
loop_
_entity_poly.entity_id
_entity_poly.type
_entity_poly.pdbx_seq_one_letter_code
_entity_poly.pdbx_strand_id
1 'polypeptide(L)'
;MPLRFGWRQLALVEVSFPTFRDGRGYSAARVLREAGYTGELRAAGDVLVDQLPLMRRCGFDSFAPEAPIDGEALTRALDRYDYRYQAAADAVAPVWKLRHG
;
A
#
# COMPACT_ATOMS: atom_id res chain seq x y z
N MET A 1 24.58 9.60 4.32
CA MET A 1 24.52 9.60 2.83
C MET A 1 23.57 8.49 2.44
N PRO A 2 22.37 8.75 1.88
CA PRO A 2 21.46 7.65 1.55
C PRO A 2 22.08 6.85 0.41
N LEU A 3 22.15 5.52 0.59
CA LEU A 3 22.59 4.59 -0.43
C LEU A 3 21.68 4.76 -1.64
N ARG A 4 22.20 5.34 -2.72
CA ARG A 4 21.48 5.46 -3.99
C ARG A 4 21.44 4.09 -4.64
N PHE A 5 20.55 3.23 -4.16
CA PHE A 5 20.15 2.04 -4.90
C PHE A 5 19.67 2.49 -6.28
N GLY A 6 20.18 1.84 -7.33
CA GLY A 6 19.82 2.13 -8.72
C GLY A 6 18.41 1.66 -9.06
N TRP A 7 17.38 2.24 -8.44
CA TRP A 7 15.97 1.85 -8.65
C TRP A 7 15.53 1.89 -10.12
N ARG A 8 16.21 2.67 -10.96
CA ARG A 8 15.92 2.83 -12.40
C ARG A 8 15.92 1.52 -13.19
N GLN A 9 16.53 0.45 -12.67
CA GLN A 9 16.58 -0.86 -13.35
C GLN A 9 15.48 -1.84 -12.87
N LEU A 10 14.75 -1.50 -11.79
CA LEU A 10 13.75 -2.37 -11.19
C LEU A 10 12.35 -1.83 -11.49
N ALA A 11 11.68 -2.41 -12.49
CA ALA A 11 10.33 -2.01 -12.87
C ALA A 11 9.26 -2.45 -11.84
N LEU A 12 9.49 -3.59 -11.18
CA LEU A 12 8.54 -4.21 -10.25
C LEU A 12 9.28 -4.78 -9.03
N VAL A 13 8.68 -4.58 -7.85
CA VAL A 13 8.97 -5.34 -6.64
C VAL A 13 7.67 -6.00 -6.19
N GLU A 14 7.70 -7.31 -6.01
CA GLU A 14 6.59 -8.07 -5.43
C GLU A 14 6.90 -8.41 -3.97
N VAL A 15 5.94 -8.15 -3.09
CA VAL A 15 6.00 -8.51 -1.68
C VAL A 15 4.98 -9.61 -1.43
N SER A 16 5.49 -10.76 -0.99
CA SER A 16 4.66 -11.92 -0.66
C SER A 16 4.00 -11.74 0.71
N PHE A 17 2.71 -12.09 0.78
CA PHE A 17 1.89 -12.23 1.97
C PHE A 17 1.43 -13.70 2.08
N PRO A 18 2.22 -14.59 2.71
CA PRO A 18 1.86 -16.01 2.82
C PRO A 18 0.61 -16.27 3.67
N THR A 19 0.25 -15.31 4.52
CA THR A 19 -0.99 -15.29 5.29
C THR A 19 -1.43 -13.85 5.48
N PHE A 20 -2.74 -13.60 5.52
CA PHE A 20 -3.32 -12.27 5.72
C PHE A 20 -2.88 -11.61 7.03
N ARG A 21 -2.40 -12.40 8.00
CA ARG A 21 -1.90 -11.92 9.29
C ARG A 21 -0.46 -11.39 9.23
N ASP A 22 0.25 -11.57 8.11
CA ASP A 22 1.61 -11.07 7.97
C ASP A 22 1.65 -9.56 7.70
N GLY A 23 1.83 -8.78 8.76
CA GLY A 23 1.93 -7.32 8.67
C GLY A 23 3.28 -6.79 8.16
N ARG A 24 4.34 -7.61 8.04
CA ARG A 24 5.69 -7.09 7.75
C ARG A 24 5.77 -6.44 6.36
N GLY A 25 4.98 -6.91 5.40
CA GLY A 25 4.94 -6.36 4.04
C GLY A 25 4.52 -4.88 3.99
N TYR A 26 3.70 -4.42 4.95
CA TYR A 26 3.33 -3.01 5.04
C TYR A 26 4.53 -2.11 5.36
N SER A 27 5.38 -2.54 6.29
CA SER A 27 6.62 -1.83 6.62
C SER A 27 7.61 -1.88 5.47
N ALA A 28 7.74 -3.02 4.79
CA ALA A 28 8.59 -3.13 3.61
C ALA A 28 8.19 -2.13 2.52
N ALA A 29 6.88 -2.00 2.25
CA ALA A 29 6.38 -1.03 1.29
C ALA A 29 6.72 0.42 1.68
N ARG A 30 6.50 0.80 2.94
CA ARG A 30 6.83 2.14 3.44
C ARG A 30 8.32 2.44 3.27
N VAL A 31 9.19 1.50 3.67
CA VAL A 31 10.64 1.64 3.55
C VAL A 31 11.07 1.80 2.09
N LEU A 32 10.51 1.02 1.17
CA LEU A 32 10.81 1.14 -0.25
C LEU A 32 10.44 2.52 -0.81
N ARG A 33 9.23 3.02 -0.49
CA ARG A 33 8.79 4.35 -0.93
C ARG A 33 9.63 5.47 -0.31
N GLU A 34 9.97 5.38 0.97
CA GLU A 34 10.85 6.35 1.65
C GLU A 34 12.29 6.32 1.12
N ALA A 35 12.76 5.16 0.65
CA ALA A 35 14.04 5.01 -0.04
C ALA A 35 14.01 5.49 -1.51
N GLY A 36 12.86 5.97 -2.00
CA GLY A 36 12.71 6.54 -3.34
C GLY A 36 12.42 5.52 -4.44
N TYR A 37 11.92 4.33 -4.11
CA TYR A 37 11.46 3.37 -5.11
C TYR A 37 10.16 3.86 -5.76
N THR A 38 10.22 4.12 -7.07
CA THR A 38 9.09 4.63 -7.87
C THR A 38 8.51 3.60 -8.83
N GLY A 39 9.09 2.39 -8.90
CA GLY A 39 8.53 1.31 -9.71
C GLY A 39 7.24 0.75 -9.11
N GLU A 40 6.66 -0.22 -9.82
CA GLU A 40 5.46 -0.93 -9.38
C GLU A 40 5.78 -1.71 -8.10
N LEU A 41 4.90 -1.59 -7.10
CA LEU A 41 5.00 -2.33 -5.85
C LEU A 41 3.74 -3.17 -5.67
N ARG A 42 3.90 -4.48 -5.85
CA ARG A 42 2.82 -5.45 -5.83
C ARG A 42 2.72 -6.19 -4.51
N ALA A 43 1.50 -6.32 -3.98
CA ALA A 43 1.21 -7.28 -2.91
C ALA A 43 0.66 -8.58 -3.52
N ALA A 44 1.27 -9.72 -3.21
CA ALA A 44 0.88 -11.02 -3.76
C ALA A 44 0.66 -12.06 -2.64
N GLY A 45 -0.33 -12.94 -2.78
CA GLY A 45 -0.63 -14.00 -1.80
C GLY A 45 -2.00 -13.88 -1.15
N ASP A 46 -2.09 -14.20 0.14
CA ASP A 46 -3.30 -14.13 0.98
C ASP A 46 -3.65 -12.66 1.32
N VAL A 47 -4.03 -11.92 0.28
CA VAL A 47 -4.36 -10.50 0.30
C VAL A 47 -5.88 -10.34 0.31
N LEU A 48 -6.43 -9.83 1.41
CA LEU A 48 -7.88 -9.70 1.59
C LEU A 48 -8.40 -8.32 1.18
N VAL A 49 -9.63 -8.26 0.68
CA VAL A 49 -10.26 -7.01 0.21
C VAL A 49 -10.24 -5.87 1.25
N ASP A 50 -10.45 -6.19 2.53
CA ASP A 50 -10.45 -5.21 3.62
C ASP A 50 -9.06 -4.60 3.90
N GLN A 51 -7.99 -5.27 3.44
CA GLN A 51 -6.61 -4.82 3.60
C GLN A 51 -6.16 -3.87 2.48
N LEU A 52 -6.75 -3.98 1.28
CA LEU A 52 -6.36 -3.20 0.10
C LEU A 52 -6.31 -1.69 0.36
N PRO A 53 -7.32 -1.06 1.02
CA PRO A 53 -7.24 0.36 1.31
C PRO A 53 -5.98 0.71 2.09
N LEU A 54 -5.62 -0.07 3.12
CA LEU A 54 -4.45 0.17 3.96
C LEU A 54 -3.14 -0.12 3.22
N MET A 55 -3.08 -1.19 2.44
CA MET A 55 -1.92 -1.54 1.62
C MET A 55 -1.60 -0.42 0.62
N ARG A 56 -2.63 0.16 -0.04
CA ARG A 56 -2.45 1.32 -0.92
C ARG A 56 -1.81 2.50 -0.19
N ARG A 57 -2.23 2.77 1.05
CA ARG A 57 -1.64 3.85 1.86
C ARG A 57 -0.18 3.59 2.21
N CYS A 58 0.20 2.32 2.35
CA CYS A 58 1.59 1.93 2.58
C CYS A 58 2.48 2.05 1.34
N GLY A 59 1.88 2.14 0.15
CA GLY A 59 2.58 2.39 -1.10
C GLY A 59 2.44 1.27 -2.13
N PHE A 60 1.63 0.24 -1.89
CA PHE A 60 1.31 -0.76 -2.92
C PHE A 60 0.42 -0.14 -4.00
N ASP A 61 0.72 -0.45 -5.28
CA ASP A 61 -0.03 0.05 -6.44
C ASP A 61 -0.67 -1.07 -7.27
N SER A 62 -0.23 -2.32 -7.11
CA SER A 62 -0.85 -3.49 -7.73
C SER A 62 -1.03 -4.66 -6.75
N PHE A 63 -1.93 -5.57 -7.10
CA PHE A 63 -2.36 -6.67 -6.23
C PHE A 63 -2.51 -7.96 -7.05
N ALA A 64 -1.96 -9.05 -6.53
CA ALA A 64 -2.11 -10.41 -7.05
C ALA A 64 -2.63 -11.33 -5.93
N PRO A 65 -3.90 -11.18 -5.51
CA PRO A 65 -4.49 -12.03 -4.48
C PRO A 65 -4.67 -13.47 -5.01
N GLU A 66 -4.49 -14.45 -4.13
CA GLU A 66 -4.73 -15.87 -4.46
C GLU A 66 -6.20 -16.18 -4.74
N ALA A 67 -7.10 -15.46 -4.06
CA ALA A 67 -8.54 -15.55 -4.26
C ALA A 67 -9.05 -14.36 -5.07
N PRO A 68 -10.06 -14.55 -5.94
CA PRO A 68 -10.68 -13.44 -6.65
C PRO A 68 -11.31 -12.45 -5.66
N ILE A 69 -11.12 -11.16 -5.90
CA ILE A 69 -11.75 -10.10 -5.13
C ILE A 69 -13.04 -9.68 -5.84
N ASP A 70 -14.16 -9.74 -5.13
CA ASP A 70 -15.43 -9.21 -5.60
C ASP A 70 -15.34 -7.69 -5.80
N GLY A 71 -15.77 -7.23 -6.98
CA GLY A 71 -15.66 -5.83 -7.37
C GLY A 71 -16.47 -4.89 -6.49
N GLU A 72 -17.68 -5.30 -6.09
CA GLU A 72 -18.49 -4.46 -5.20
C GLU A 72 -17.92 -4.40 -3.79
N ALA A 73 -17.42 -5.51 -3.27
CA ALA A 73 -16.71 -5.55 -1.99
C ALA A 73 -15.48 -4.63 -2.02
N LEU A 74 -14.74 -4.62 -3.14
CA LEU A 74 -13.61 -3.72 -3.33
C LEU A 74 -14.03 -2.26 -3.31
N THR A 75 -15.06 -1.89 -4.08
CA THR A 75 -15.61 -0.52 -4.08
C THR A 75 -16.02 -0.12 -2.67
N ARG A 76 -16.80 -0.97 -1.99
CA ARG A 76 -17.21 -0.73 -0.61
C ARG A 76 -16.01 -0.54 0.30
N ALA A 77 -14.95 -1.34 0.17
CA ALA A 77 -13.76 -1.25 1.03
C ALA A 77 -12.98 0.06 0.79
N LEU A 78 -12.80 0.45 -0.47
CA LEU A 78 -12.11 1.69 -0.84
C LEU A 78 -12.86 2.93 -0.36
N ASP A 79 -14.19 2.90 -0.45
CA ASP A 79 -15.08 4.01 -0.09
C ASP A 79 -15.55 3.98 1.38
N ARG A 80 -15.04 3.01 2.19
CA ARG A 80 -15.45 2.82 3.58
C ARG A 80 -15.31 4.08 4.43
N TYR A 81 -14.28 4.89 4.15
CA TYR A 81 -13.95 6.08 4.92
C TYR A 81 -13.65 7.25 3.99
N ASP A 82 -14.24 8.40 4.29
CA ASP A 82 -13.97 9.65 3.55
C ASP A 82 -12.61 10.25 3.91
N TYR A 83 -12.19 10.07 5.17
CA TYR A 83 -10.99 10.69 5.71
C TYR A 83 -10.01 9.67 6.26
N ARG A 84 -8.74 10.05 6.38
CA ARG A 84 -7.68 9.21 6.96
C ARG A 84 -7.08 9.90 8.17
N TYR A 85 -6.87 9.18 9.27
CA TYR A 85 -6.29 9.78 10.48
C TYR A 85 -4.75 9.83 10.41
N GLN A 86 -4.13 8.74 10.00
CA GLN A 86 -2.68 8.57 9.99
C GLN A 86 -2.06 9.18 8.73
N ALA A 87 -0.86 9.77 8.82
CA ALA A 87 -0.03 10.02 7.64
C ALA A 87 0.49 8.69 7.06
N ALA A 88 0.73 8.62 5.75
CA ALA A 88 1.19 7.39 5.10
C ALA A 88 2.08 7.71 3.86
N ALA A 89 2.36 6.70 3.02
CA ALA A 89 3.12 6.90 1.78
C ALA A 89 2.32 7.64 0.69
N ASP A 90 1.00 7.62 0.80
CA ASP A 90 0.10 8.32 -0.09
C ASP A 90 0.18 9.85 0.10
N ALA A 91 -0.29 10.59 -0.90
CA ALA A 91 -0.40 12.05 -0.83
C ALA A 91 -1.66 12.52 -0.07
N VAL A 92 -2.40 11.62 0.57
CA VAL A 92 -3.69 11.94 1.21
C VAL A 92 -3.43 12.68 2.51
N ALA A 93 -3.94 13.90 2.60
CA ALA A 93 -3.84 14.70 3.82
C ALA A 93 -4.63 14.03 4.96
N PRO A 94 -4.01 13.85 6.14
CA PRO A 94 -4.74 13.31 7.28
C PRO A 94 -5.75 14.33 7.83
N VAL A 95 -6.85 13.83 8.38
CA VAL A 95 -8.03 14.60 8.80
C VAL A 95 -7.70 15.73 9.78
N TRP A 96 -6.72 15.53 10.65
CA TRP A 96 -6.32 16.56 11.63
C TRP A 96 -5.69 17.79 10.96
N LYS A 97 -5.11 17.66 9.75
CA LYS A 97 -4.65 18.82 8.95
C LYS A 97 -5.82 19.58 8.32
N LEU A 98 -6.93 18.89 8.02
CA LEU A 98 -8.11 19.48 7.39
C LEU A 98 -9.02 20.21 8.39
N ARG A 99 -8.97 19.82 9.67
CA ARG A 99 -9.86 20.33 10.73
C ARG A 99 -9.49 21.72 11.28
N HIS A 100 -8.26 22.18 11.05
CA HIS A 100 -7.74 23.44 11.61
C HIS A 100 -7.24 24.41 10.52
N GLY A 101 -7.93 24.42 9.38
CA GLY A 101 -7.78 25.46 8.35
C GLY A 101 -8.60 26.70 8.69
#